data_AF-A0A7S4A7W4-F1
#
_entry.id   AF-A0A7S4A7W4-F1
#
_cell.length_a   1.000
_cell.length_b   1.000
_cell.length_c   1.000
_cell.angle_alpha   90.00
_cell.angle_beta   90.00
_cell.angle_gamma   90.00
#
_symmetry.space_group_name_H-M   'P 1'
#
loop_
_entity.id
_entity.type
_entity.pdbx_description
1 polymer ?
#
loop_
_entity_poly.entity_id
_entity_poly.type
_entity_poly.pdbx_seq_one_letter_code
_entity_poly.pdbx_strand_id
1 'polypeptide(L)'
;MDMEEERNPFTLPSDEEVFKMRDEEKRRKKEYRETQSKLKVWEKTTRGKLPTGAERLRQLIGEEAAAKPKTRKAKVKGEGQLAKQPDALERRGERECMAEFLAKKKEMFYTQLSLDVKREEIQKLQDKATQKEEALRRSEQKLEEDAIRFDTFLKENDKRAHDAVKEAEAATKKKNDKVQEIKRLNQQLQAVSSEMSKQREALDDCLKYREFLDGLTPEVHFEENKKLKRERQEARRQRRIAKRVEAEEARRRDDYEHELAAAQAAASSPKRKGKKNKVAPESPKVKPPEEVDPSMFDDEPLTSSDEECPMYFKQPRQLLDIFEELEEQNLFLIQNCQETERQAEELKQQFADTQTETDAKAASQRKQIRELNKAIDEEEAKTEKLELRMASAGTDSQQAELLRKLNDTTARVYEQCGFGDGGGQTLTMLADLEARLEQLLDHVETLPPDYVAKAEKYKEKKRRERNRIEAQKVADAEREEKNRKSVERSMQPPKKRTGRMVMHRSRPPRKKVDVEVDEVNDDDKYLT
;
A
#
# COMPACT_ATOMS: atom_id res chain seq x y z
N MET A 1 39.63 -61.93 30.83
CA MET A 1 40.45 -60.88 30.22
C MET A 1 40.31 -59.68 31.12
N ASP A 2 41.33 -59.40 31.92
CA ASP A 2 41.62 -58.06 32.43
C ASP A 2 43.13 -57.97 32.44
N MET A 3 43.64 -57.05 31.62
CA MET A 3 45.04 -56.88 31.31
C MET A 3 45.74 -56.25 32.51
N GLU A 4 46.73 -56.95 33.08
CA GLU A 4 47.71 -56.33 33.97
C GLU A 4 48.52 -55.33 33.14
N GLU A 5 48.10 -54.06 33.17
CA GLU A 5 48.91 -52.96 32.64
C GLU A 5 50.16 -52.82 33.52
N GLU A 6 51.30 -53.25 32.98
CA GLU A 6 52.62 -52.94 33.54
C GLU A 6 52.79 -51.42 33.62
N ARG A 7 52.52 -50.85 34.80
CA ARG A 7 52.68 -49.42 35.08
C ARG A 7 54.13 -49.00 34.81
N ASN A 8 54.28 -47.97 33.99
CA ASN A 8 55.55 -47.38 33.63
C ASN A 8 56.32 -46.92 34.90
N PRO A 9 57.54 -47.42 35.16
CA PRO A 9 58.30 -47.09 36.37
C PRO A 9 58.80 -45.64 36.43
N PHE A 10 58.62 -44.86 35.35
CA PHE A 10 59.02 -43.45 35.27
C PHE A 10 57.83 -42.47 35.26
N THR A 11 56.58 -42.94 35.36
CA THR A 11 55.43 -42.04 35.56
C THR A 11 55.30 -41.67 37.04
N LEU A 12 55.27 -40.36 37.32
CA LEU A 12 55.08 -39.83 38.67
C LEU A 12 53.72 -40.26 39.22
N PRO A 13 53.64 -40.86 40.42
CA PRO A 13 52.37 -41.25 41.03
C PRO A 13 51.45 -40.04 41.23
N SER A 14 50.15 -40.24 41.06
CA SER A 14 49.14 -39.20 41.34
C SER A 14 49.14 -38.83 42.82
N ASP A 15 48.77 -37.59 43.18
CA ASP A 15 48.75 -37.11 44.57
C ASP A 15 47.93 -38.05 45.49
N GLU A 16 46.80 -38.59 45.01
CA GLU A 16 46.02 -39.58 45.75
C GLU A 16 46.79 -40.89 46.04
N GLU A 17 47.63 -41.33 45.10
CA GLU A 17 48.48 -42.51 45.24
C GLU A 17 49.64 -42.24 46.19
N VAL A 18 50.20 -41.04 46.15
CA VAL A 18 51.24 -40.58 47.10
C VAL A 18 50.68 -40.56 48.52
N PHE A 19 49.45 -40.06 48.73
CA PHE A 19 48.80 -40.10 50.03
C PHE A 19 48.57 -41.54 50.52
N LYS A 20 48.08 -42.43 49.65
CA LYS A 20 47.90 -43.86 49.98
C LYS A 20 49.22 -44.54 50.33
N MET A 21 50.28 -44.33 49.54
CA MET A 21 51.61 -44.89 49.82
C MET A 21 52.17 -44.36 51.15
N ARG A 22 51.95 -43.09 51.46
CA ARG A 22 52.42 -42.48 52.72
C ARG A 22 51.67 -43.04 53.93
N ASP A 23 50.38 -43.29 53.80
CA ASP A 23 49.59 -43.87 54.88
C ASP A 23 49.86 -45.37 55.06
N GLU A 24 50.13 -46.10 53.98
CA GLU A 24 50.63 -47.48 54.03
C GLU A 24 52.02 -47.56 54.67
N GLU A 25 52.93 -46.64 54.35
CA GLU A 25 54.26 -46.58 54.97
C GLU A 25 54.15 -46.29 56.47
N LYS A 26 53.28 -45.36 56.87
CA LYS A 26 52.98 -45.10 58.29
C LYS A 26 52.43 -46.34 58.98
N ARG A 27 51.49 -47.06 58.35
CA ARG A 27 50.92 -48.31 58.87
C ARG A 27 52.01 -49.37 59.04
N ARG A 28 52.84 -49.60 58.03
CA ARG A 28 53.96 -50.57 58.08
C ARG A 28 54.97 -50.21 59.16
N LYS A 29 55.27 -48.92 59.35
CA LYS A 29 56.17 -48.44 60.39
C LYS A 29 55.57 -48.61 61.79
N LYS A 30 54.25 -48.46 61.93
CA LYS A 30 53.52 -48.73 63.17
C LYS A 30 53.53 -50.22 63.50
N GLU A 31 53.20 -51.08 62.55
CA GLU A 31 53.27 -52.54 62.68
C GLU A 31 54.70 -53.01 63.01
N TYR A 32 55.72 -52.43 62.37
CA TYR A 32 57.12 -52.70 62.69
C TYR A 32 57.48 -52.29 64.13
N ARG A 33 56.99 -51.15 64.63
CA ARG A 33 57.19 -50.74 66.02
C ARG A 33 56.47 -51.66 66.99
N GLU A 34 55.25 -52.09 66.68
CA GLU A 34 54.47 -53.01 67.50
C GLU A 34 55.13 -54.40 67.58
N THR A 35 55.63 -54.92 66.47
CA THR A 35 56.42 -56.17 66.44
C THR A 35 57.73 -56.04 67.20
N GLN A 36 58.48 -54.94 67.02
CA GLN A 36 59.70 -54.66 67.79
C GLN A 36 59.44 -54.41 69.29
N SER A 37 58.26 -53.94 69.66
CA SER A 37 57.88 -53.78 71.07
C SER A 37 57.64 -55.12 71.76
N LYS A 38 57.15 -56.12 71.02
CA LYS A 38 56.85 -57.47 71.53
C LYS A 38 58.09 -58.36 71.70
N LEU A 39 59.20 -58.04 71.04
CA LEU A 39 60.48 -58.76 71.15
C LEU A 39 61.24 -58.40 72.44
N LYS A 40 61.97 -59.37 73.02
CA LYS A 40 62.80 -59.12 74.21
C LYS A 40 64.10 -58.41 73.83
N VAL A 41 64.75 -57.73 74.79
CA VAL A 41 65.88 -56.81 74.53
C VAL A 41 67.05 -57.47 73.79
N TRP A 42 67.30 -58.77 74.00
CA TRP A 42 68.35 -59.53 73.30
C TRP A 42 67.95 -60.02 71.89
N GLU A 43 66.65 -60.00 71.57
CA GLU A 43 66.11 -60.37 70.25
C GLU A 43 65.98 -59.15 69.32
N LYS A 44 66.00 -57.94 69.89
CA LYS A 44 66.02 -56.68 69.13
C LYS A 44 67.40 -56.52 68.48
N THR A 45 67.44 -56.50 67.15
CA THR A 45 68.68 -56.33 66.39
C THR A 45 69.33 -54.98 66.73
N THR A 46 70.49 -55.02 67.37
CA THR A 46 71.28 -53.82 67.67
C THR A 46 71.92 -53.31 66.38
N ARG A 47 71.99 -51.99 66.22
CA ARG A 47 72.45 -51.25 65.02
C ARG A 47 73.80 -51.68 64.42
N GLY A 48 74.56 -52.56 65.09
CA GLY A 48 75.80 -53.16 64.61
C GLY A 48 75.65 -54.41 63.72
N LYS A 49 74.43 -54.87 63.42
CA LYS A 49 74.15 -56.00 62.49
C LYS A 49 73.28 -55.60 61.28
N LEU A 50 73.26 -54.32 60.91
CA LEU A 50 72.67 -53.91 59.64
C LEU A 50 73.73 -54.06 58.54
N PRO A 51 73.41 -54.70 57.40
CA PRO A 51 74.36 -54.77 56.29
C PRO A 51 74.69 -53.36 55.83
N THR A 52 75.96 -53.06 55.72
CA THR A 52 76.45 -51.78 55.21
C THR A 52 75.99 -51.58 53.76
N GLY A 53 75.91 -50.34 53.27
CA GLY A 53 75.46 -50.06 51.89
C GLY A 53 76.23 -50.83 50.81
N ALA A 54 77.48 -51.22 51.10
CA ALA A 54 78.32 -52.05 50.24
C ALA A 54 77.97 -53.56 50.27
N GLU A 55 77.34 -54.08 51.33
CA GLU A 55 76.85 -55.48 51.41
C GLU A 55 75.48 -55.64 50.76
N ARG A 56 74.61 -54.62 50.84
CA ARG A 56 73.33 -54.61 50.10
C ARG A 56 73.56 -54.56 48.59
N LEU A 57 74.57 -53.81 48.15
CA LEU A 57 74.96 -53.75 46.74
C LEU A 57 75.56 -55.08 46.25
N ARG A 58 76.29 -55.82 47.11
CA ARG A 58 76.77 -57.19 46.80
C ARG A 58 75.64 -58.22 46.75
N GLN A 59 74.58 -58.07 47.55
CA GLN A 59 73.41 -58.95 47.50
C GLN A 59 72.48 -58.69 46.29
N LEU A 60 72.52 -57.49 45.72
CA LEU A 60 71.73 -57.11 44.53
C LEU A 60 72.41 -57.43 43.19
N ILE A 61 73.74 -57.58 43.16
CA ILE A 61 74.51 -57.70 41.89
C ILE A 61 74.99 -59.13 41.59
N GLY A 62 74.87 -60.08 42.52
CA GLY A 62 75.31 -61.47 42.29
C GLY A 62 76.83 -61.63 42.32
N GLU A 63 77.29 -62.78 42.79
CA GLU A 63 78.70 -63.06 43.07
C GLU A 63 79.53 -63.28 41.79
N GLU A 64 80.10 -62.23 41.22
CA GLU A 64 81.38 -62.32 40.50
C GLU A 64 82.21 -61.04 40.68
N ALA A 65 83.53 -61.22 40.69
CA ALA A 65 84.58 -60.19 40.72
C ALA A 65 84.99 -59.60 42.10
N ALA A 66 86.00 -60.26 42.64
CA ALA A 66 87.31 -59.67 42.94
C ALA A 66 87.61 -59.05 44.32
N ALA A 67 88.54 -59.77 44.98
CA ALA A 67 89.77 -59.28 45.61
C ALA A 67 89.71 -58.62 47.01
N LYS A 68 90.14 -59.39 48.02
CA LYS A 68 90.83 -58.89 49.23
C LYS A 68 92.24 -58.41 48.79
N PRO A 69 92.90 -57.41 49.43
CA PRO A 69 93.53 -57.69 50.74
C PRO A 69 93.92 -56.50 51.67
N LYS A 70 94.39 -56.92 52.85
CA LYS A 70 95.33 -56.34 53.84
C LYS A 70 94.87 -55.26 54.84
N THR A 71 94.65 -55.78 56.04
CA THR A 71 94.83 -55.20 57.37
C THR A 71 96.14 -54.41 57.56
N ARG A 72 96.07 -53.29 58.28
CA ARG A 72 97.07 -52.88 59.29
C ARG A 72 96.36 -52.22 60.46
N LYS A 73 96.19 -52.95 61.57
CA LYS A 73 95.87 -52.37 62.88
C LYS A 73 97.17 -52.05 63.59
N ALA A 74 97.41 -50.78 63.88
CA ALA A 74 98.37 -50.37 64.89
C ALA A 74 97.67 -50.44 66.26
N LYS A 75 98.26 -51.22 67.16
CA LYS A 75 97.81 -51.47 68.53
C LYS A 75 98.79 -50.73 69.43
N VAL A 76 98.35 -49.71 70.16
CA VAL A 76 99.13 -49.12 71.25
C VAL A 76 98.35 -49.36 72.53
N LYS A 77 98.94 -50.24 73.36
CA LYS A 77 98.58 -50.50 74.75
C LYS A 77 99.15 -49.36 75.60
N GLY A 78 98.35 -48.83 76.52
CA GLY A 78 98.81 -48.01 77.64
C GLY A 78 98.38 -48.69 78.93
N GLU A 79 99.31 -49.47 79.50
CA GLU A 79 99.21 -50.09 80.81
C GLU A 79 99.45 -49.04 81.90
N GLY A 80 98.72 -49.15 83.01
CA GLY A 80 98.98 -48.41 84.25
C GLY A 80 98.61 -49.31 85.41
N GLN A 81 99.51 -50.26 85.73
CA GLN A 81 99.39 -51.16 86.86
C GLN A 81 99.82 -50.48 88.16
N LEU A 82 99.07 -50.77 89.22
CA LEU A 82 99.50 -51.08 90.59
C LEU A 82 100.99 -50.82 90.94
N ALA A 83 101.22 -49.99 91.96
CA ALA A 83 102.39 -50.11 92.82
C ALA A 83 101.94 -50.18 94.29
N LYS A 84 102.36 -51.28 94.93
CA LYS A 84 102.15 -51.63 96.33
C LYS A 84 103.12 -50.87 97.25
N GLN A 85 102.76 -50.86 98.53
CA GLN A 85 103.48 -50.53 99.77
C GLN A 85 105.02 -50.47 99.78
N PRO A 86 105.58 -49.87 100.84
CA PRO A 86 106.22 -50.71 101.84
C PRO A 86 105.71 -50.48 103.27
N ASP A 87 105.55 -51.59 103.98
CA ASP A 87 105.50 -51.70 105.43
C ASP A 87 106.93 -52.03 105.90
N ALA A 88 107.47 -51.29 106.87
CA ALA A 88 108.41 -51.77 107.90
C ALA A 88 109.18 -50.62 108.59
N LEU A 89 108.94 -50.53 109.90
CA LEU A 89 109.95 -50.45 110.96
C LEU A 89 110.72 -49.13 111.23
N GLU A 90 110.64 -48.79 112.52
CA GLU A 90 111.72 -48.32 113.39
C GLU A 90 112.06 -46.82 113.50
N ARG A 91 112.02 -46.40 114.77
CA ARG A 91 112.69 -45.23 115.32
C ARG A 91 114.17 -45.25 114.93
N ARG A 92 114.68 -44.20 114.30
CA ARG A 92 116.04 -43.69 114.55
C ARG A 92 116.18 -42.27 114.02
N GLY A 93 116.30 -41.32 114.94
CA GLY A 93 116.87 -40.03 114.62
C GLY A 93 118.36 -40.23 114.36
N GLU A 94 118.75 -40.22 113.09
CA GLU A 94 120.14 -40.05 112.69
C GLU A 94 120.19 -38.89 111.68
N ARG A 95 121.10 -37.96 111.96
CA ARG A 95 121.20 -36.65 111.33
C ARG A 95 121.51 -36.82 109.84
N GLU A 96 120.61 -36.33 108.97
CA GLU A 96 120.87 -36.27 107.52
C GLU A 96 122.18 -35.50 107.23
N CYS A 97 123.01 -36.05 106.34
CA CYS A 97 124.20 -35.36 105.84
C CYS A 97 123.76 -34.17 104.99
N MET A 98 124.33 -32.98 105.22
CA MET A 98 123.94 -31.70 104.58
C MET A 98 123.78 -31.81 103.04
N ALA A 99 124.56 -32.67 102.39
CA ALA A 99 124.49 -32.88 100.94
C ALA A 99 123.16 -33.50 100.46
N GLU A 100 122.58 -34.44 101.20
CA GLU A 100 121.30 -35.09 100.85
C GLU A 100 120.11 -34.16 101.07
N PHE A 101 120.16 -33.34 102.12
CA PHE A 101 119.16 -32.28 102.34
C PHE A 101 119.18 -31.25 101.20
N LEU A 102 120.37 -30.85 100.74
CA LEU A 102 120.52 -29.97 99.59
C LEU A 102 120.05 -30.62 98.28
N ALA A 103 120.27 -31.93 98.09
CA ALA A 103 119.77 -32.68 96.93
C ALA A 103 118.23 -32.78 96.93
N LYS A 104 117.62 -33.18 98.05
CA LYS A 104 116.15 -33.21 98.21
C LYS A 104 115.53 -31.83 98.03
N LYS A 105 116.16 -30.76 98.56
CA LYS A 105 115.69 -29.39 98.31
C LYS A 105 115.79 -29.01 96.84
N LYS A 106 116.89 -29.33 96.15
CA LYS A 106 117.02 -29.09 94.70
C LYS A 106 115.99 -29.87 93.90
N GLU A 107 115.74 -31.13 94.23
CA GLU A 107 114.71 -31.95 93.59
C GLU A 107 113.30 -31.39 93.83
N MET A 108 113.02 -30.92 95.05
CA MET A 108 111.79 -30.20 95.37
C MET A 108 111.66 -28.90 94.57
N PHE A 109 112.73 -28.12 94.41
CA PHE A 109 112.72 -26.92 93.57
C PHE A 109 112.55 -27.21 92.08
N TYR A 110 113.16 -28.28 91.55
CA TYR A 110 113.00 -28.67 90.15
C TYR A 110 111.59 -29.19 89.85
N THR A 111 111.02 -29.98 90.76
CA THR A 111 109.63 -30.44 90.65
C THR A 111 108.66 -29.26 90.77
N GLN A 112 108.91 -28.33 91.68
CA GLN A 112 108.13 -27.09 91.80
C GLN A 112 108.23 -26.23 90.53
N LEU A 113 109.43 -25.99 89.99
CA LEU A 113 109.63 -25.25 88.74
C LEU A 113 108.95 -25.95 87.56
N SER A 114 109.01 -27.28 87.48
CA SER A 114 108.32 -28.07 86.46
C SER A 114 106.80 -27.97 86.58
N LEU A 115 106.26 -28.05 87.80
CA LEU A 115 104.83 -27.83 88.05
C LEU A 115 104.40 -26.42 87.70
N ASP A 116 105.18 -25.40 88.01
CA ASP A 116 104.87 -24.01 87.70
C ASP A 116 104.92 -23.75 86.19
N VAL A 117 105.93 -24.28 85.47
CA VAL A 117 105.97 -24.24 83.98
C VAL A 117 104.77 -24.98 83.37
N LYS A 118 104.38 -26.14 83.91
CA LYS A 118 103.20 -26.87 83.44
C LYS A 118 101.90 -26.13 83.75
N ARG A 119 101.79 -25.49 84.92
CA ARG A 119 100.65 -24.64 85.29
C ARG A 119 100.52 -23.43 84.38
N GLU A 120 101.62 -22.75 84.08
CA GLU A 120 101.64 -21.63 83.13
C GLU A 120 101.27 -22.08 81.71
N GLU A 121 101.76 -23.23 81.25
CA GLU A 121 101.40 -23.76 79.93
C GLU A 121 99.93 -24.20 79.87
N ILE A 122 99.41 -24.83 80.94
CA ILE A 122 97.98 -25.15 81.08
C ILE A 122 97.15 -23.87 81.06
N GLN A 123 97.58 -22.82 81.76
CA GLN A 123 96.88 -21.54 81.78
C GLN A 123 96.88 -20.89 80.38
N LYS A 124 98.01 -20.88 79.67
CA LYS A 124 98.07 -20.40 78.27
C LYS A 124 97.17 -21.19 77.32
N LEU A 125 97.08 -22.52 77.50
CA LEU A 125 96.18 -23.36 76.70
C LEU A 125 94.72 -23.12 77.06
N GLN A 126 94.41 -22.89 78.34
CA GLN A 126 93.08 -22.51 78.81
C GLN A 126 92.66 -21.15 78.23
N ASP A 127 93.53 -20.14 78.26
CA ASP A 127 93.24 -18.82 77.68
C ASP A 127 93.02 -18.88 76.16
N LYS A 128 93.80 -19.71 75.45
CA LYS A 128 93.57 -19.95 74.02
C LYS A 128 92.28 -20.72 73.76
N ALA A 129 91.90 -21.63 74.65
CA ALA A 129 90.64 -22.38 74.55
C ALA A 129 89.44 -21.48 74.80
N THR A 130 89.46 -20.63 75.84
CA THR A 130 88.37 -19.69 76.15
C THR A 130 88.20 -18.65 75.04
N GLN A 131 89.29 -18.10 74.48
CA GLN A 131 89.20 -17.19 73.33
C GLN A 131 88.54 -17.84 72.11
N LYS A 132 88.87 -19.11 71.82
CA LYS A 132 88.25 -19.87 70.73
C LYS A 132 86.79 -20.18 71.03
N GLU A 133 86.47 -20.56 72.26
CA GLU A 133 85.10 -20.82 72.70
C GLU A 133 84.24 -19.56 72.60
N GLU A 134 84.75 -18.41 73.04
CA GLU A 134 84.06 -17.13 72.88
C GLU A 134 83.91 -16.72 71.40
N ALA A 135 84.93 -16.96 70.57
CA ALA A 135 84.85 -16.69 69.14
C ALA A 135 83.79 -17.56 68.45
N LEU A 136 83.75 -18.86 68.79
CA LEU A 136 82.72 -19.79 68.32
C LEU A 136 81.34 -19.34 68.80
N ARG A 137 81.18 -19.01 70.09
CA ARG A 137 79.92 -18.54 70.65
C ARG A 137 79.43 -17.26 69.98
N ARG A 138 80.31 -16.30 69.69
CA ARG A 138 79.95 -15.08 68.93
C ARG A 138 79.56 -15.40 67.48
N SER A 139 80.18 -16.42 66.86
CA SER A 139 79.79 -16.88 65.52
C SER A 139 78.44 -17.59 65.53
N GLU A 140 78.19 -18.44 66.53
CA GLU A 140 76.91 -19.12 66.72
C GLU A 140 75.78 -18.11 66.93
N GLN A 141 75.97 -17.11 67.80
CA GLN A 141 75.00 -16.03 68.01
C GLN A 141 74.69 -15.26 66.73
N LYS A 142 75.71 -14.92 65.92
CA LYS A 142 75.49 -14.25 64.63
C LYS A 142 74.70 -15.11 63.65
N LEU A 143 74.97 -16.42 63.60
CA LEU A 143 74.23 -17.36 62.77
C LEU A 143 72.77 -17.53 63.25
N GLU A 144 72.54 -17.56 64.56
CA GLU A 144 71.19 -17.58 65.14
C GLU A 144 70.42 -16.30 64.82
N GLU A 145 71.05 -15.13 64.96
CA GLU A 145 70.45 -13.85 64.57
C GLU A 145 70.12 -13.81 63.08
N ASP A 146 71.03 -14.29 62.21
CA ASP A 146 70.78 -14.38 60.78
C ASP A 146 69.64 -15.34 60.46
N ALA A 147 69.57 -16.49 61.12
CA ALA A 147 68.45 -17.43 60.96
C ALA A 147 67.11 -16.78 61.35
N ILE A 148 67.07 -16.03 62.46
CA ILE A 148 65.88 -15.27 62.87
C ILE A 148 65.54 -14.18 61.84
N ARG A 149 66.55 -13.47 61.30
CA ARG A 149 66.37 -12.46 60.24
C ARG A 149 65.82 -13.09 58.95
N PHE A 150 66.28 -14.28 58.56
CA PHE A 150 65.77 -14.99 57.41
C PHE A 150 64.33 -15.49 57.62
N ASP A 151 64.02 -16.06 58.77
CA ASP A 151 62.66 -16.51 59.08
C ASP A 151 61.66 -15.34 59.14
N THR A 152 62.08 -14.20 59.69
CA THR A 152 61.25 -12.98 59.68
C THR A 152 61.08 -12.43 58.26
N PHE A 153 62.14 -12.43 57.45
CA PHE A 153 62.06 -12.03 56.04
C PHE A 153 61.11 -12.93 55.23
N LEU A 154 61.14 -14.25 55.42
CA LEU A 154 60.23 -15.18 54.75
C LEU A 154 58.78 -14.93 55.16
N LYS A 155 58.52 -14.78 56.47
CA LYS A 155 57.17 -14.45 56.97
C LYS A 155 56.67 -13.11 56.43
N GLU A 156 57.53 -12.10 56.34
CA GLU A 156 57.17 -10.81 55.75
C GLU A 156 56.92 -10.91 54.24
N ASN A 157 57.71 -11.70 53.51
CA ASN A 157 57.54 -11.91 52.09
C ASN A 157 56.24 -12.66 51.80
N ASP A 158 55.99 -13.77 52.50
CA ASP A 158 54.75 -14.55 52.39
C ASP A 158 53.54 -13.69 52.74
N LYS A 159 53.64 -12.87 53.81
CA LYS A 159 52.57 -11.94 54.18
C LYS A 159 52.33 -10.90 53.09
N ARG A 160 53.38 -10.30 52.52
CA ARG A 160 53.26 -9.35 51.40
C ARG A 160 52.68 -10.00 50.16
N ALA A 161 53.05 -11.25 49.84
CA ALA A 161 52.49 -12.01 48.74
C ALA A 161 50.99 -12.29 48.95
N HIS A 162 50.59 -12.72 50.15
CA HIS A 162 49.19 -12.91 50.50
C HIS A 162 48.39 -11.61 50.47
N ASP A 163 48.95 -10.51 50.99
CA ASP A 163 48.31 -9.20 50.96
C ASP A 163 48.13 -8.72 49.51
N ALA A 164 49.11 -8.94 48.62
CA ALA A 164 49.01 -8.62 47.20
C ALA A 164 47.94 -9.45 46.47
N VAL A 165 47.86 -10.76 46.75
CA VAL A 165 46.80 -11.63 46.20
C VAL A 165 45.43 -11.17 46.66
N LYS A 166 45.28 -10.89 47.96
CA LYS A 166 44.02 -10.41 48.54
C LYS A 166 43.59 -9.07 47.94
N GLU A 167 44.53 -8.16 47.70
CA GLU A 167 44.25 -6.89 47.05
C GLU A 167 43.84 -7.09 45.58
N ALA A 168 44.49 -7.99 44.84
CA ALA A 168 44.13 -8.34 43.48
C ALA A 168 42.72 -8.98 43.40
N GLU A 169 42.40 -9.89 44.31
CA GLU A 169 41.07 -10.52 44.45
C GLU A 169 40.00 -9.48 44.80
N ALA A 170 40.29 -8.56 45.72
CA ALA A 170 39.38 -7.47 46.07
C ALA A 170 39.14 -6.53 44.88
N ALA A 171 40.18 -6.21 44.09
CA ALA A 171 40.07 -5.38 42.90
C ALA A 171 39.25 -6.08 41.79
N THR A 172 39.48 -7.38 41.56
CA THR A 172 38.71 -8.17 40.60
C THR A 172 37.26 -8.34 41.02
N LYS A 173 36.98 -8.52 42.32
CA LYS A 173 35.62 -8.50 42.86
C LYS A 173 34.92 -7.18 42.58
N LYS A 174 35.54 -6.04 42.92
CA LYS A 174 35.00 -4.69 42.63
C LYS A 174 34.74 -4.49 41.13
N LYS A 175 35.64 -4.97 40.26
CA LYS A 175 35.45 -4.94 38.80
C LYS A 175 34.22 -5.75 38.40
N ASN A 176 34.09 -6.97 38.89
CA ASN A 176 32.97 -7.86 38.56
C ASN A 176 31.63 -7.27 39.04
N ASP A 177 31.58 -6.69 40.24
CA ASP A 177 30.39 -6.00 40.76
C ASP A 177 29.99 -4.83 39.85
N LYS A 178 30.97 -4.02 39.40
CA LYS A 178 30.71 -2.93 38.44
C LYS A 178 30.24 -3.44 37.08
N VAL A 179 30.79 -4.56 36.59
CA VAL A 179 30.33 -5.18 35.33
C VAL A 179 28.90 -5.70 35.44
N GLN A 180 28.53 -6.29 36.59
CA GLN A 180 27.15 -6.70 36.84
C GLN A 180 26.20 -5.49 36.88
N GLU A 181 26.62 -4.39 37.50
CA GLU A 181 25.83 -3.17 37.53
C GLU A 181 25.66 -2.54 36.14
N ILE A 182 26.72 -2.53 35.32
CA ILE A 182 26.64 -2.10 33.92
C ILE A 182 25.66 -2.97 33.14
N LYS A 183 25.68 -4.30 33.33
CA LYS A 183 24.72 -5.21 32.69
C LYS A 183 23.28 -4.90 33.13
N ARG A 184 23.06 -4.66 34.42
CA ARG A 184 21.74 -4.29 34.97
C ARG A 184 21.24 -2.97 34.37
N LEU A 185 22.09 -1.95 34.32
CA LEU A 185 21.76 -0.65 33.73
C LEU A 185 21.49 -0.76 32.22
N ASN A 186 22.28 -1.55 31.48
CA ASN A 186 22.04 -1.79 30.05
C ASN A 186 20.71 -2.50 29.80
N GLN A 187 20.33 -3.47 30.63
CA GLN A 187 19.01 -4.10 30.54
C GLN A 187 17.88 -3.10 30.80
N GLN A 188 18.02 -2.22 31.80
CA GLN A 188 17.05 -1.15 32.06
C GLN A 188 16.97 -0.15 30.90
N LEU A 189 18.11 0.23 30.33
CA LEU A 189 18.18 1.12 29.18
C LEU A 189 17.51 0.50 27.96
N GLN A 190 17.71 -0.81 27.74
CA GLN A 190 17.03 -1.54 26.67
C GLN A 190 15.51 -1.59 26.91
N ALA A 191 15.06 -1.87 28.14
CA ALA A 191 13.64 -1.87 28.49
C ALA A 191 13.00 -0.51 28.21
N VAL A 192 13.58 0.57 28.73
CA VAL A 192 13.10 1.95 28.50
C VAL A 192 13.16 2.30 27.01
N SER A 193 14.19 1.92 26.28
CA SER A 193 14.26 2.17 24.83
C SER A 193 13.14 1.46 24.06
N SER A 194 12.80 0.23 24.47
CA SER A 194 11.70 -0.53 23.87
C SER A 194 10.33 0.06 24.21
N GLU A 195 10.17 0.57 25.43
CA GLU A 195 8.97 1.31 25.84
C GLU A 195 8.85 2.63 25.09
N MET A 196 9.95 3.37 24.93
CA MET A 196 9.98 4.59 24.11
C MET A 196 9.63 4.30 22.65
N SER A 197 10.09 3.20 22.06
CA SER A 197 9.70 2.81 20.70
C SER A 197 8.21 2.54 20.60
N LYS A 198 7.66 1.75 21.53
CA LYS A 198 6.20 1.46 21.58
C LYS A 198 5.37 2.73 21.77
N GLN A 199 5.81 3.64 22.63
CA GLN A 199 5.14 4.91 22.86
C GLN A 199 5.22 5.83 21.64
N ARG A 200 6.35 5.84 20.91
CA ARG A 200 6.48 6.57 19.64
C ARG A 200 5.56 6.02 18.57
N GLU A 201 5.52 4.71 18.39
CA GLU A 201 4.59 4.06 17.46
C GLU A 201 3.13 4.37 17.82
N ALA A 202 2.76 4.26 19.09
CA ALA A 202 1.42 4.62 19.56
C ALA A 202 1.11 6.11 19.35
N LEU A 203 2.09 7.00 19.53
CA LEU A 203 1.96 8.43 19.26
C LEU A 203 1.79 8.70 17.76
N ASP A 204 2.56 8.04 16.91
CA ASP A 204 2.44 8.16 15.45
C ASP A 204 1.06 7.67 14.98
N ASP A 205 0.54 6.59 15.56
CA ASP A 205 -0.82 6.13 15.27
C ASP A 205 -1.89 7.11 15.77
N CYS A 206 -1.74 7.66 16.99
CA CYS A 206 -2.60 8.73 17.46
C CYS A 206 -2.54 9.99 16.59
N LEU A 207 -1.38 10.34 16.02
CA LEU A 207 -1.24 11.46 15.09
C LEU A 207 -1.94 11.18 13.77
N LYS A 208 -1.81 9.97 13.20
CA LYS A 208 -2.56 9.57 12.00
C LYS A 208 -4.06 9.61 12.25
N TYR A 209 -4.53 9.11 13.40
CA TYR A 209 -5.93 9.18 13.78
C TYR A 209 -6.39 10.63 13.96
N ARG A 210 -5.56 11.51 14.54
CA ARG A 210 -5.86 12.94 14.63
C ARG A 210 -5.98 13.58 13.25
N GLU A 211 -5.02 13.35 12.36
CA GLU A 211 -5.06 13.88 10.99
C GLU A 211 -6.30 13.40 10.23
N PHE A 212 -6.67 12.13 10.39
CA PHE A 212 -7.90 11.57 9.82
C PHE A 212 -9.16 12.23 10.39
N LEU A 213 -9.25 12.36 11.72
CA LEU A 213 -10.39 13.00 12.38
C LEU A 213 -10.46 14.49 12.05
N ASP A 214 -9.34 15.18 11.93
CA ASP A 214 -9.27 16.58 11.51
C ASP A 214 -9.77 16.74 10.07
N GLY A 215 -9.47 15.79 9.18
CA GLY A 215 -9.97 15.77 7.81
C GLY A 215 -11.47 15.53 7.68
N LEU A 216 -12.09 14.81 8.63
CA LEU A 216 -13.54 14.60 8.70
C LEU A 216 -14.27 15.68 9.49
N THR A 217 -13.57 16.43 10.33
CA THR A 217 -14.18 17.47 11.17
C THR A 217 -14.52 18.68 10.29
N PRO A 218 -15.78 19.15 10.28
CA PRO A 218 -16.17 20.32 9.52
C PRO A 218 -15.38 21.59 9.94
N GLU A 219 -14.98 22.43 8.97
CA GLU A 219 -14.22 23.67 9.23
C GLU A 219 -14.97 24.63 10.18
N VAL A 220 -16.31 24.59 10.17
CA VAL A 220 -17.17 25.35 11.09
C VAL A 220 -16.82 25.04 12.56
N HIS A 221 -16.53 23.78 12.89
CA HIS A 221 -16.16 23.39 14.24
C HIS A 221 -14.75 23.89 14.62
N PHE A 222 -13.81 23.94 13.67
CA PHE A 222 -12.51 24.58 13.90
C PHE A 222 -12.63 26.08 14.16
N GLU A 223 -13.53 26.76 13.44
CA GLU A 223 -13.82 28.17 13.66
C GLU A 223 -14.49 28.43 15.01
N GLU A 224 -15.48 27.62 15.40
CA GLU A 224 -16.11 27.69 16.72
C GLU A 224 -15.10 27.47 17.84
N ASN A 225 -14.22 26.48 17.70
CA ASN A 225 -13.14 26.24 18.64
C ASN A 225 -12.14 27.40 18.70
N LYS A 226 -11.79 28.02 17.56
CA LYS A 226 -10.96 29.23 17.51
C LYS A 226 -11.64 30.41 18.23
N LYS A 227 -12.95 30.61 18.03
CA LYS A 227 -13.74 31.65 18.71
C LYS A 227 -13.78 31.41 20.21
N LEU A 228 -14.11 30.19 20.64
CA LEU A 228 -14.15 29.82 22.06
C LEU A 228 -12.77 30.00 22.73
N LYS A 229 -11.67 29.67 22.03
CA LYS A 229 -10.32 29.96 22.51
C LYS A 229 -10.07 31.46 22.67
N ARG A 230 -10.48 32.28 21.71
CA ARG A 230 -10.36 33.75 21.81
C ARG A 230 -11.17 34.31 22.96
N GLU A 231 -12.44 33.92 23.10
CA GLU A 231 -13.31 34.33 24.20
C GLU A 231 -12.72 33.96 25.57
N ARG A 232 -12.16 32.75 25.70
CA ARG A 232 -11.46 32.33 26.94
C ARG A 232 -10.21 33.16 27.21
N GLN A 233 -9.43 33.46 26.17
CA GLN A 233 -8.23 34.31 26.31
C GLN A 233 -8.61 35.74 26.72
N GLU A 234 -9.67 36.29 26.12
CA GLU A 234 -10.23 37.60 26.44
C GLU A 234 -10.80 37.64 27.86
N ALA A 235 -11.57 36.63 28.28
CA ALA A 235 -12.08 36.53 29.64
C ALA A 235 -10.96 36.46 30.69
N ARG A 236 -9.86 35.75 30.39
CA ARG A 236 -8.67 35.73 31.26
C ARG A 236 -7.97 37.08 31.31
N ARG A 237 -7.82 37.74 30.16
CA ARG A 237 -7.26 39.10 30.09
C ARG A 237 -8.12 40.06 30.92
N GLN A 238 -9.43 40.04 30.74
CA GLN A 238 -10.38 40.85 31.51
C GLN A 238 -10.30 40.56 33.01
N ARG A 239 -10.15 39.29 33.41
CA ARG A 239 -9.96 38.93 34.83
C ARG A 239 -8.65 39.49 35.40
N ARG A 240 -7.56 39.52 34.63
CA ARG A 240 -6.29 40.11 35.06
C ARG A 240 -6.36 41.64 35.12
N ILE A 241 -6.95 42.26 34.11
CA ILE A 241 -7.24 43.70 34.08
C ILE A 241 -8.08 44.07 35.30
N ALA A 242 -9.18 43.36 35.57
CA ALA A 242 -10.03 43.60 36.73
C ALA A 242 -9.24 43.49 38.05
N LYS A 243 -8.34 42.51 38.18
CA LYS A 243 -7.47 42.36 39.36
C LYS A 243 -6.47 43.51 39.50
N ARG A 244 -5.96 44.06 38.39
CA ARG A 244 -5.08 45.24 38.40
C ARG A 244 -5.84 46.52 38.73
N VAL A 245 -7.01 46.71 38.14
CA VAL A 245 -7.93 47.81 38.45
C VAL A 245 -8.28 47.79 39.93
N GLU A 246 -8.68 46.64 40.48
CA GLU A 246 -8.99 46.49 41.91
C GLU A 246 -7.78 46.81 42.80
N ALA A 247 -6.58 46.39 42.41
CA ALA A 247 -5.35 46.69 43.15
C ALA A 247 -4.97 48.18 43.10
N GLU A 248 -5.19 48.85 41.96
CA GLU A 248 -4.93 50.28 41.80
C GLU A 248 -5.99 51.12 42.53
N GLU A 249 -7.27 50.71 42.49
CA GLU A 249 -8.32 51.31 43.31
C GLU A 249 -8.04 51.16 44.80
N ALA A 250 -7.55 50.01 45.25
CA ALA A 250 -7.15 49.80 46.63
C ALA A 250 -6.01 50.75 47.03
N ARG A 251 -4.97 50.89 46.19
CA ARG A 251 -3.89 51.87 46.41
C ARG A 251 -4.44 53.30 46.51
N ARG A 252 -5.31 53.71 45.59
CA ARG A 252 -5.93 55.05 45.61
C ARG A 252 -6.82 55.27 46.83
N ARG A 253 -7.52 54.24 47.32
CA ARG A 253 -8.29 54.29 48.57
C ARG A 253 -7.37 54.48 49.77
N ASP A 254 -6.30 53.69 49.87
CA ASP A 254 -5.31 53.81 50.95
C ASP A 254 -4.64 55.20 50.95
N ASP A 255 -4.27 55.71 49.77
CA ASP A 255 -3.69 57.06 49.62
C ASP A 255 -4.67 58.15 50.05
N TYR A 256 -5.95 58.03 49.69
CA TYR A 256 -7.01 58.96 50.08
C TYR A 256 -7.31 58.91 51.59
N GLU A 257 -7.33 57.72 52.19
CA GLU A 257 -7.48 57.57 53.65
C GLU A 257 -6.31 58.20 54.39
N HIS A 258 -5.09 58.01 53.90
CA HIS A 258 -3.89 58.65 54.44
C HIS A 258 -3.96 60.18 54.30
N GLU A 259 -4.42 60.70 53.16
CA GLU A 259 -4.59 62.14 52.94
C GLU A 259 -5.66 62.76 53.85
N LEU A 260 -6.79 62.08 54.04
CA LEU A 260 -7.83 62.47 55.01
C LEU A 260 -7.29 62.49 56.44
N ALA A 261 -6.57 61.44 56.85
CA ALA A 261 -5.97 61.35 58.18
C ALA A 261 -4.95 62.47 58.40
N ALA A 262 -4.10 62.76 57.41
CA ALA A 262 -3.15 63.86 57.44
C ALA A 262 -3.85 65.23 57.53
N ALA A 263 -4.93 65.42 56.77
CA ALA A 263 -5.71 66.66 56.79
C ALA A 263 -6.43 66.87 58.13
N GLN A 264 -6.95 65.80 58.75
CA GLN A 264 -7.52 65.84 60.11
C GLN A 264 -6.46 66.11 61.18
N ALA A 265 -5.26 65.54 61.05
CA ALA A 265 -4.12 65.82 61.93
C ALA A 265 -3.63 67.27 61.81
N ALA A 266 -3.62 67.82 60.58
CA ALA A 266 -3.31 69.23 60.33
C ALA A 266 -4.40 70.17 60.91
N ALA A 267 -5.67 69.78 60.84
CA ALA A 267 -6.78 70.52 61.44
C ALA A 267 -6.78 70.50 62.98
N SER A 268 -6.25 69.44 63.59
CA SER A 268 -6.15 69.28 65.05
C SER A 268 -4.86 69.84 65.67
N SER A 269 -3.92 70.34 64.87
CA SER A 269 -2.72 71.01 65.37
C SER A 269 -3.03 72.33 66.10
N PRO A 270 -2.58 72.53 67.34
CA PRO A 270 -2.92 73.71 68.13
C PRO A 270 -2.20 74.95 67.60
N LYS A 271 -2.97 75.94 67.12
CA LYS A 271 -2.44 77.26 66.76
C LYS A 271 -1.76 77.90 67.99
N ARG A 272 -0.42 78.07 67.94
CA ARG A 272 0.34 78.92 68.86
C ARG A 272 -0.28 80.32 68.86
N LYS A 273 -0.58 80.84 70.06
CA LYS A 273 -1.16 82.17 70.28
C LYS A 273 -0.28 83.26 69.65
N GLY A 274 -0.77 83.91 68.60
CA GLY A 274 -0.14 85.06 67.96
C GLY A 274 -1.10 85.79 67.01
N LYS A 275 -1.80 86.79 67.53
CA LYS A 275 -2.40 87.97 66.86
C LYS A 275 -3.36 87.77 65.65
N LYS A 276 -4.65 88.00 65.94
CA LYS A 276 -5.77 88.47 65.10
C LYS A 276 -5.54 88.60 63.58
N ASN A 277 -6.15 87.69 62.81
CA ASN A 277 -7.06 88.05 61.71
C ASN A 277 -8.04 86.90 61.42
N LYS A 278 -9.32 87.26 61.21
CA LYS A 278 -10.44 86.34 60.94
C LYS A 278 -10.39 85.88 59.48
N VAL A 279 -10.13 84.59 59.26
CA VAL A 279 -10.65 83.82 58.12
C VAL A 279 -10.98 82.44 58.66
N ALA A 280 -12.21 81.97 58.44
CA ALA A 280 -12.64 80.63 58.81
C ALA A 280 -11.76 79.59 58.09
N PRO A 281 -11.27 78.53 58.75
CA PRO A 281 -10.64 77.44 58.03
C PRO A 281 -11.75 76.70 57.28
N GLU A 282 -11.77 76.79 55.95
CA GLU A 282 -12.51 75.84 55.13
C GLU A 282 -12.01 74.44 55.47
N SER A 283 -12.95 73.54 55.72
CA SER A 283 -12.67 72.11 55.86
C SER A 283 -11.92 71.62 54.61
N PRO A 284 -10.90 70.74 54.76
CA PRO A 284 -10.24 70.14 53.62
C PRO A 284 -11.26 69.29 52.88
N LYS A 285 -11.76 69.76 51.73
CA LYS A 285 -12.55 68.93 50.81
C LYS A 285 -11.56 68.10 50.00
N VAL A 286 -11.09 66.99 50.56
CA VAL A 286 -10.38 65.98 49.77
C VAL A 286 -11.41 65.39 48.81
N LYS A 287 -11.12 65.41 47.51
CA LYS A 287 -12.03 64.87 46.48
C LYS A 287 -12.01 63.34 46.56
N PRO A 288 -13.16 62.65 46.49
CA PRO A 288 -13.19 61.20 46.44
C PRO A 288 -12.32 60.66 45.29
N PRO A 289 -11.67 59.49 45.46
CA PRO A 289 -10.92 58.85 44.38
C PRO A 289 -11.80 58.64 43.14
N GLU A 290 -11.29 59.06 41.99
CA GLU A 290 -11.92 58.81 40.69
C GLU A 290 -11.71 57.34 40.28
N GLU A 291 -12.75 56.70 39.74
CA GLU A 291 -12.72 55.31 39.32
C GLU A 291 -11.58 55.08 38.31
N VAL A 292 -10.89 53.95 38.44
CA VAL A 292 -9.75 53.63 37.57
C VAL A 292 -10.31 53.10 36.26
N ASP A 293 -10.13 53.86 35.17
CA ASP A 293 -10.55 53.42 33.83
C ASP A 293 -9.83 52.11 33.46
N PRO A 294 -10.57 51.01 33.18
CA PRO A 294 -10.00 49.74 32.76
C PRO A 294 -9.12 49.83 31.50
N SER A 295 -9.31 50.86 30.66
CA SER A 295 -8.48 51.12 29.47
C SER A 295 -7.01 51.39 29.79
N MET A 296 -6.69 51.81 31.03
CA MET A 296 -5.31 52.05 31.47
C MET A 296 -4.46 50.77 31.58
N PHE A 297 -5.08 49.59 31.49
CA PHE A 297 -4.38 48.30 31.53
C PHE A 297 -4.50 47.51 30.23
N ASP A 298 -4.72 48.20 29.10
CA ASP A 298 -4.84 47.54 27.79
C ASP A 298 -3.54 46.88 27.29
N ASP A 299 -2.40 47.19 27.92
CA ASP A 299 -1.12 46.54 27.65
C ASP A 299 -1.05 45.07 28.15
N GLU A 300 -2.09 44.56 28.79
CA GLU A 300 -2.12 43.19 29.30
C GLU A 300 -2.16 42.15 28.15
N PRO A 301 -1.13 41.28 28.01
CA PRO A 301 -1.05 40.36 26.88
C PRO A 301 -2.09 39.25 26.95
N LEU A 302 -2.57 38.79 25.78
CA LEU A 302 -3.34 37.54 25.68
C LEU A 302 -2.40 36.37 25.98
N THR A 303 -2.77 35.54 26.95
CA THR A 303 -2.02 34.33 27.28
C THR A 303 -2.80 33.12 26.80
N SER A 304 -2.15 32.27 26.01
CA SER A 304 -2.71 30.96 25.65
C SER A 304 -2.83 30.09 26.90
N SER A 305 -3.94 29.38 27.03
CA SER A 305 -4.02 28.21 27.90
C SER A 305 -3.69 27.00 27.04
N ASP A 306 -2.87 26.08 27.53
CA ASP A 306 -2.76 24.72 26.99
C ASP A 306 -4.02 23.87 27.30
N GLU A 307 -5.17 24.51 27.51
CA GLU A 307 -6.45 23.81 27.66
C GLU A 307 -6.93 23.37 26.27
N GLU A 308 -7.00 22.06 26.07
CA GLU A 308 -7.51 21.46 24.85
C GLU A 308 -8.99 21.82 24.62
N CYS A 309 -9.32 22.18 23.39
CA CYS A 309 -10.71 22.36 23.00
C CYS A 309 -11.40 21.00 22.88
N PRO A 310 -12.71 20.92 23.17
CA PRO A 310 -13.46 19.69 22.98
C PRO A 310 -13.35 19.18 21.53
N MET A 311 -13.14 17.87 21.38
CA MET A 311 -13.19 17.20 20.08
C MET A 311 -14.61 17.22 19.51
N TYR A 312 -14.72 17.22 18.18
CA TYR A 312 -16.00 17.15 17.46
C TYR A 312 -16.68 15.80 17.71
N PHE A 313 -15.93 14.71 17.53
CA PHE A 313 -16.38 13.35 17.74
C PHE A 313 -16.34 12.98 19.23
N LYS A 314 -17.51 12.76 19.82
CA LYS A 314 -17.66 12.39 21.25
C LYS A 314 -17.99 10.91 21.44
N GLN A 315 -18.58 10.28 20.42
CA GLN A 315 -18.98 8.89 20.45
C GLN A 315 -18.49 8.18 19.18
N PRO A 316 -17.98 6.94 19.27
CA PRO A 316 -17.52 6.20 18.10
C PRO A 316 -18.59 6.01 17.02
N ARG A 317 -19.87 5.95 17.40
CA ARG A 317 -21.00 5.82 16.47
C ARG A 317 -21.06 6.95 15.45
N GLN A 318 -20.76 8.20 15.85
CA GLN A 318 -20.80 9.35 14.95
C GLN A 318 -19.88 9.18 13.74
N LEU A 319 -18.75 8.49 13.92
CA LEU A 319 -17.83 8.21 12.82
C LEU A 319 -18.36 7.09 11.93
N LEU A 320 -18.96 6.05 12.52
CA LEU A 320 -19.60 4.97 11.78
C LEU A 320 -20.78 5.49 10.96
N ASP A 321 -21.60 6.37 11.51
CA ASP A 321 -22.73 6.99 10.82
C ASP A 321 -22.24 7.78 9.58
N ILE A 322 -21.13 8.53 9.69
CA ILE A 322 -20.50 9.23 8.55
C ILE A 322 -19.98 8.22 7.50
N PHE A 323 -19.40 7.10 7.95
CA PHE A 323 -18.98 6.06 7.01
C PHE A 323 -20.17 5.41 6.30
N GLU A 324 -21.25 5.10 7.02
CA GLU A 324 -22.48 4.58 6.44
C GLU A 324 -23.07 5.58 5.43
N GLU A 325 -23.13 6.87 5.76
CA GLU A 325 -23.56 7.93 4.82
C GLU A 325 -22.65 8.00 3.58
N LEU A 326 -21.32 7.92 3.75
CA LEU A 326 -20.38 7.91 2.63
C LEU A 326 -20.51 6.63 1.78
N GLU A 327 -20.75 5.48 2.40
CA GLU A 327 -21.01 4.22 1.71
C GLU A 327 -22.31 4.28 0.92
N GLU A 328 -23.39 4.81 1.50
CA GLU A 328 -24.67 5.05 0.83
C GLU A 328 -24.51 6.03 -0.34
N GLN A 329 -23.78 7.13 -0.15
CA GLN A 329 -23.49 8.10 -1.21
C GLN A 329 -22.67 7.49 -2.34
N ASN A 330 -21.62 6.71 -2.02
CA ASN A 330 -20.80 6.02 -3.01
C ASN A 330 -21.63 4.97 -3.77
N LEU A 331 -22.48 4.22 -3.07
CA LEU A 331 -23.37 3.24 -3.69
C LEU A 331 -24.39 3.92 -4.60
N PHE A 332 -24.97 5.03 -4.16
CA PHE A 332 -25.87 5.86 -4.96
C PHE A 332 -25.19 6.41 -6.21
N LEU A 333 -23.96 6.91 -6.09
CA LEU A 333 -23.15 7.36 -7.23
C LEU A 333 -22.87 6.22 -8.21
N ILE A 334 -22.50 5.04 -7.72
CA ILE A 334 -22.28 3.85 -8.56
C ILE A 334 -23.57 3.49 -9.30
N GLN A 335 -24.70 3.46 -8.60
CA GLN A 335 -26.00 3.15 -9.20
C GLN A 335 -26.39 4.18 -10.27
N ASN A 336 -26.18 5.47 -10.01
CA ASN A 336 -26.44 6.54 -10.98
C ASN A 336 -25.51 6.43 -12.20
N CYS A 337 -24.23 6.16 -11.99
CA CYS A 337 -23.29 5.89 -13.09
C CYS A 337 -23.75 4.70 -13.95
N GLN A 338 -24.21 3.62 -13.35
CA GLN A 338 -24.73 2.46 -14.08
C GLN A 338 -26.03 2.78 -14.83
N GLU A 339 -26.95 3.54 -14.23
CA GLU A 339 -28.20 3.94 -14.87
C GLU A 339 -27.95 4.87 -16.05
N THR A 340 -27.07 5.86 -15.89
CA THR A 340 -26.66 6.79 -16.96
C THR A 340 -25.89 6.08 -18.06
N GLU A 341 -25.03 5.10 -17.72
CA GLU A 341 -24.36 4.24 -18.69
C GLU A 341 -25.39 3.44 -19.51
N ARG A 342 -26.36 2.80 -18.85
CA ARG A 342 -27.44 2.08 -19.51
C ARG A 342 -28.27 2.99 -20.43
N GLN A 343 -28.64 4.19 -19.97
CA GLN A 343 -29.36 5.17 -20.80
C GLN A 343 -28.53 5.58 -22.03
N ALA A 344 -27.22 5.75 -21.87
CA ALA A 344 -26.32 6.05 -22.99
C ALA A 344 -26.21 4.88 -23.97
N GLU A 345 -26.19 3.64 -23.49
CA GLU A 345 -26.22 2.43 -24.33
C GLU A 345 -27.54 2.30 -25.10
N GLU A 346 -28.67 2.51 -24.42
CA GLU A 346 -30.01 2.50 -25.05
C GLU A 346 -30.11 3.59 -26.14
N LEU A 347 -29.62 4.81 -25.88
CA LEU A 347 -29.57 5.88 -26.87
C LEU A 347 -28.64 5.54 -28.05
N LYS A 348 -27.48 4.93 -27.80
CA LYS A 348 -26.58 4.47 -28.87
C LYS A 348 -27.26 3.42 -29.74
N GLN A 349 -27.99 2.49 -29.14
CA GLN A 349 -28.73 1.47 -29.88
C GLN A 349 -29.86 2.09 -30.72
N GLN A 350 -30.66 2.99 -30.14
CA GLN A 350 -31.69 3.72 -30.88
C GLN A 350 -31.09 4.54 -32.03
N PHE A 351 -29.93 5.17 -31.82
CA PHE A 351 -29.23 5.88 -32.88
C PHE A 351 -28.77 4.94 -33.99
N ALA A 352 -28.21 3.78 -33.66
CA ALA A 352 -27.81 2.79 -34.65
C ALA A 352 -29.02 2.29 -35.46
N ASP A 353 -30.13 1.95 -34.79
CA ASP A 353 -31.35 1.49 -35.44
C ASP A 353 -31.92 2.56 -36.37
N THR A 354 -32.05 3.80 -35.91
CA THR A 354 -32.53 4.91 -36.74
C THR A 354 -31.57 5.23 -37.89
N GLN A 355 -30.25 5.09 -37.70
CA GLN A 355 -29.28 5.22 -38.77
C GLN A 355 -29.48 4.15 -39.85
N THR A 356 -29.65 2.88 -39.46
CA THR A 356 -29.93 1.82 -40.44
C THR A 356 -31.26 2.01 -41.18
N GLU A 357 -32.31 2.46 -40.48
CA GLU A 357 -33.61 2.72 -41.09
C GLU A 357 -33.56 3.91 -42.06
N THR A 358 -32.86 4.99 -41.68
CA THR A 358 -32.66 6.16 -42.54
C THR A 358 -31.79 5.85 -43.74
N ASP A 359 -30.72 5.08 -43.58
CA ASP A 359 -29.88 4.60 -44.68
C ASP A 359 -30.67 3.69 -45.64
N ALA A 360 -31.52 2.81 -45.12
CA ALA A 360 -32.40 1.97 -45.94
C ALA A 360 -33.43 2.81 -46.72
N LYS A 361 -34.06 3.80 -46.06
CA LYS A 361 -34.97 4.76 -46.72
C LYS A 361 -34.24 5.57 -47.79
N ALA A 362 -33.04 6.07 -47.50
CA ALA A 362 -32.23 6.82 -48.46
C ALA A 362 -31.81 5.94 -49.65
N ALA A 363 -31.44 4.68 -49.43
CA ALA A 363 -31.14 3.72 -50.48
C ALA A 363 -32.37 3.45 -51.38
N SER A 364 -33.54 3.28 -50.77
CA SER A 364 -34.82 3.11 -51.49
C SER A 364 -35.16 4.34 -52.33
N GLN A 365 -35.08 5.55 -51.76
CA GLN A 365 -35.29 6.80 -52.49
C GLN A 365 -34.29 6.97 -53.63
N ARG A 366 -33.01 6.66 -53.42
CA ARG A 366 -31.99 6.68 -54.48
C ARG A 366 -32.29 5.68 -55.60
N LYS A 367 -32.93 4.54 -55.28
CA LYS A 367 -33.36 3.56 -56.28
C LYS A 367 -34.55 4.09 -57.07
N GLN A 368 -35.55 4.66 -56.39
CA GLN A 368 -36.72 5.29 -57.03
C GLN A 368 -36.30 6.44 -57.95
N ILE A 369 -35.36 7.30 -57.53
CA ILE A 369 -34.81 8.37 -58.37
C ILE A 369 -34.16 7.78 -59.63
N ARG A 370 -33.39 6.68 -59.51
CA ARG A 370 -32.78 6.02 -60.67
C ARG A 370 -33.82 5.43 -61.62
N GLU A 371 -34.88 4.81 -61.08
CA GLU A 371 -35.97 4.24 -61.87
C GLU A 371 -36.75 5.34 -62.60
N LEU A 372 -37.07 6.45 -61.90
CA LEU A 372 -37.75 7.60 -62.50
C LEU A 372 -36.90 8.29 -63.56
N ASN A 373 -35.61 8.52 -63.30
CA ASN A 373 -34.72 9.09 -64.30
C ASN A 373 -34.62 8.18 -65.53
N LYS A 374 -34.53 6.86 -65.34
CA LYS A 374 -34.56 5.92 -66.47
C LYS A 374 -35.87 5.99 -67.25
N ALA A 375 -37.01 6.11 -66.56
CA ALA A 375 -38.31 6.27 -67.22
C ALA A 375 -38.41 7.61 -67.98
N ILE A 376 -37.85 8.69 -67.43
CA ILE A 376 -37.73 9.98 -68.11
C ILE A 376 -36.87 9.81 -69.37
N ASP A 377 -35.67 9.22 -69.27
CA ASP A 377 -34.81 8.98 -70.43
C ASP A 377 -35.52 8.14 -71.52
N GLU A 378 -36.30 7.13 -71.12
CA GLU A 378 -37.09 6.29 -72.03
C GLU A 378 -38.24 7.06 -72.70
N GLU A 379 -38.94 7.94 -71.97
CA GLU A 379 -39.99 8.80 -72.52
C GLU A 379 -39.41 9.90 -73.40
N GLU A 380 -38.32 10.56 -72.99
CA GLU A 380 -37.60 11.53 -73.81
C GLU A 380 -37.19 10.91 -75.15
N ALA A 381 -36.60 9.71 -75.14
CA ALA A 381 -36.27 8.97 -76.37
C ALA A 381 -37.51 8.60 -77.22
N LYS A 382 -38.69 8.40 -76.63
CA LYS A 382 -39.94 8.20 -77.38
C LYS A 382 -40.47 9.51 -77.94
N THR A 383 -40.41 10.60 -77.18
CA THR A 383 -40.83 11.93 -77.65
C THR A 383 -39.94 12.39 -78.80
N GLU A 384 -38.63 12.22 -78.73
CA GLU A 384 -37.71 12.50 -79.84
C GLU A 384 -38.10 11.69 -81.10
N LYS A 385 -38.43 10.40 -80.96
CA LYS A 385 -38.91 9.56 -82.07
C LYS A 385 -40.25 10.04 -82.64
N LEU A 386 -41.17 10.49 -81.78
CA LEU A 386 -42.47 11.01 -82.20
C LEU A 386 -42.32 12.39 -82.86
N GLU A 387 -41.46 13.26 -82.37
CA GLU A 387 -41.14 14.54 -82.98
C GLU A 387 -40.55 14.35 -84.38
N LEU A 388 -39.59 13.42 -84.53
CA LEU A 388 -39.08 13.01 -85.86
C LEU A 388 -40.22 12.52 -86.78
N ARG A 389 -41.19 11.76 -86.24
CA ARG A 389 -42.32 11.25 -87.00
C ARG A 389 -43.34 12.34 -87.35
N MET A 390 -43.64 13.25 -86.43
CA MET A 390 -44.52 14.41 -86.65
C MET A 390 -43.90 15.40 -87.64
N ALA A 391 -42.59 15.64 -87.56
CA ALA A 391 -41.87 16.40 -88.57
C ALA A 391 -41.96 15.75 -89.97
N SER A 392 -42.08 14.41 -90.02
CA SER A 392 -42.30 13.67 -91.29
C SER A 392 -43.77 13.60 -91.75
N ALA A 393 -44.75 13.82 -90.87
CA ALA A 393 -46.18 13.71 -91.13
C ALA A 393 -46.86 15.09 -91.09
N GLY A 394 -46.77 15.84 -92.19
CA GLY A 394 -47.40 17.17 -92.31
C GLY A 394 -48.94 17.16 -92.24
N THR A 395 -49.47 18.13 -91.50
CA THR A 395 -50.88 18.63 -91.36
C THR A 395 -51.98 17.97 -92.20
N ASP A 396 -52.86 17.22 -91.51
CA ASP A 396 -54.01 16.54 -92.10
C ASP A 396 -55.23 17.49 -92.26
N SER A 397 -55.23 18.24 -93.37
CA SER A 397 -56.27 19.22 -93.74
C SER A 397 -57.70 18.65 -93.84
N GLN A 398 -57.85 17.33 -93.93
CA GLN A 398 -59.14 16.68 -94.19
C GLN A 398 -60.05 16.62 -92.95
N GLN A 399 -59.48 16.44 -91.75
CA GLN A 399 -60.26 16.42 -90.51
C GLN A 399 -60.87 17.78 -90.17
N ALA A 400 -60.15 18.86 -90.46
CA ALA A 400 -60.65 20.22 -90.24
C ALA A 400 -61.89 20.53 -91.13
N GLU A 401 -61.92 20.01 -92.36
CA GLU A 401 -63.05 20.23 -93.27
C GLU A 401 -64.30 19.44 -92.85
N LEU A 402 -64.12 18.24 -92.30
CA LEU A 402 -65.23 17.41 -91.82
C LEU A 402 -65.95 18.05 -90.62
N LEU A 403 -65.18 18.58 -89.65
CA LEU A 403 -65.73 19.26 -88.47
C LEU A 403 -66.53 20.51 -88.86
N ARG A 404 -66.11 21.22 -89.90
CA ARG A 404 -66.85 22.38 -90.42
C ARG A 404 -68.20 21.99 -91.01
N LYS A 405 -68.25 20.93 -91.82
CA LYS A 405 -69.50 20.42 -92.42
C LYS A 405 -70.51 20.01 -91.36
N LEU A 406 -70.05 19.36 -90.29
CA LEU A 406 -70.92 18.96 -89.17
C LEU A 406 -71.56 20.19 -88.50
N ASN A 407 -70.76 21.22 -88.19
CA ASN A 407 -71.27 22.43 -87.56
C ASN A 407 -72.34 23.12 -88.41
N ASP A 408 -72.09 23.25 -89.72
CA ASP A 408 -73.04 23.87 -90.66
C ASP A 408 -74.37 23.10 -90.72
N THR A 409 -74.34 21.76 -90.63
CA THR A 409 -75.57 20.95 -90.62
C THR A 409 -76.36 21.09 -89.34
N THR A 410 -75.69 21.09 -88.19
CA THR A 410 -76.34 21.25 -86.88
C THR A 410 -77.00 22.63 -86.76
N ALA A 411 -76.33 23.68 -87.22
CA ALA A 411 -76.87 25.05 -87.23
C ALA A 411 -78.20 25.15 -88.01
N ARG A 412 -78.32 24.48 -89.16
CA ARG A 412 -79.57 24.47 -89.95
C ARG A 412 -80.73 23.80 -89.23
N VAL A 413 -80.49 22.70 -88.53
CA VAL A 413 -81.54 21.98 -87.78
C VAL A 413 -81.98 22.81 -86.57
N TYR A 414 -81.02 23.45 -85.89
CA TYR A 414 -81.27 24.36 -84.77
C TYR A 414 -82.23 25.50 -85.14
N GLU A 415 -81.98 26.14 -86.28
CA GLU A 415 -82.84 27.21 -86.80
C GLU A 415 -84.24 26.69 -87.18
N GLN A 416 -84.34 25.54 -87.84
CA GLN A 416 -85.62 24.92 -88.21
C GLN A 416 -86.49 24.53 -87.01
N CYS A 417 -85.87 24.18 -85.89
CA CYS A 417 -86.56 23.85 -84.65
C CYS A 417 -87.04 25.10 -83.87
N GLY A 418 -86.74 26.31 -84.34
CA GLY A 418 -87.28 27.57 -83.83
C GLY A 418 -86.48 28.19 -82.67
N PHE A 419 -85.20 27.83 -82.52
CA PHE A 419 -84.33 28.31 -81.44
C PHE A 419 -83.58 29.62 -81.76
N GLY A 420 -83.66 30.15 -82.99
CA GLY A 420 -82.98 31.37 -83.41
C GLY A 420 -81.74 31.11 -84.28
N ASP A 421 -80.83 32.09 -84.35
CA ASP A 421 -79.64 32.06 -85.23
C ASP A 421 -78.58 31.06 -84.71
N GLY A 422 -78.13 30.16 -85.58
CA GLY A 422 -77.30 28.98 -85.28
C GLY A 422 -75.82 29.27 -85.04
N GLY A 423 -75.50 30.32 -84.29
CA GLY A 423 -74.13 30.79 -84.03
C GLY A 423 -73.39 30.11 -82.87
N GLY A 424 -73.97 29.08 -82.26
CA GLY A 424 -73.40 28.39 -81.09
C GLY A 424 -72.34 27.33 -81.42
N GLN A 425 -71.65 26.83 -80.38
CA GLN A 425 -70.81 25.63 -80.52
C GLN A 425 -71.69 24.43 -80.87
N THR A 426 -71.23 23.56 -81.79
CA THR A 426 -71.99 22.39 -82.28
C THR A 426 -72.55 21.53 -81.14
N LEU A 427 -71.77 21.35 -80.07
CA LEU A 427 -72.19 20.57 -78.89
C LEU A 427 -73.35 21.23 -78.13
N THR A 428 -73.33 22.55 -77.96
CA THR A 428 -74.40 23.28 -77.27
C THR A 428 -75.70 23.25 -78.06
N MET A 429 -75.62 23.45 -79.38
CA MET A 429 -76.80 23.35 -80.27
C MET A 429 -77.44 21.96 -80.24
N LEU A 430 -76.63 20.89 -80.16
CA LEU A 430 -77.14 19.53 -80.05
C LEU A 430 -77.83 19.27 -78.70
N ALA A 431 -77.28 19.77 -77.60
CA ALA A 431 -77.87 19.61 -76.26
C ALA A 431 -79.23 20.31 -76.13
N ASP A 432 -79.37 21.51 -76.67
CA ASP A 432 -80.64 22.24 -76.70
C ASP A 432 -81.70 21.53 -77.58
N LEU A 433 -81.28 21.00 -78.73
CA LEU A 433 -82.14 20.20 -79.61
C LEU A 433 -82.64 18.94 -78.91
N GLU A 434 -81.77 18.27 -78.16
CA GLU A 434 -82.10 17.09 -77.36
C GLU A 434 -83.12 17.43 -76.26
N ALA A 435 -82.91 18.50 -75.50
CA ALA A 435 -83.83 18.93 -74.45
C ALA A 435 -85.24 19.25 -74.98
N ARG A 436 -85.35 19.87 -76.17
CA ARG A 436 -86.66 20.14 -76.78
C ARG A 436 -87.31 18.89 -77.36
N LEU A 437 -86.51 17.93 -77.85
CA LEU A 437 -87.03 16.63 -78.25
C LEU A 437 -87.65 15.90 -77.07
N GLU A 438 -86.97 15.90 -75.92
CA GLU A 438 -87.46 15.28 -74.68
C GLU A 438 -88.76 15.94 -74.21
N GLN A 439 -88.82 17.27 -74.16
CA GLN A 439 -90.06 18.00 -73.83
C GLN A 439 -91.22 17.64 -74.77
N LEU A 440 -90.97 17.51 -76.07
CA LEU A 440 -92.00 17.14 -77.03
C LEU A 440 -92.46 15.69 -76.86
N LEU A 441 -91.56 14.78 -76.47
CA LEU A 441 -91.92 13.39 -76.17
C LEU A 441 -92.77 13.30 -74.90
N ASP A 442 -92.43 14.02 -73.84
CA ASP A 442 -93.25 14.10 -72.61
C ASP A 442 -94.68 14.61 -72.92
N HIS A 443 -94.79 15.64 -73.77
CA HIS A 443 -96.11 16.15 -74.18
C HIS A 443 -96.90 15.08 -74.96
N VAL A 444 -96.24 14.26 -75.77
CA VAL A 444 -96.90 13.16 -76.49
C VAL A 444 -97.39 12.08 -75.52
N GLU A 445 -96.66 11.78 -74.45
CA GLU A 445 -97.08 10.79 -73.45
C GLU A 445 -98.32 11.22 -72.64
N THR A 446 -98.54 12.53 -72.45
CA THR A 446 -99.74 13.04 -71.76
C THR A 446 -101.02 13.00 -72.61
N LEU A 447 -100.91 12.79 -73.93
CA LEU A 447 -102.06 12.78 -74.84
C LEU A 447 -102.75 11.40 -74.84
N PRO A 448 -104.08 11.33 -75.09
CA PRO A 448 -104.78 10.06 -75.17
C PRO A 448 -104.15 9.09 -76.20
N PRO A 449 -103.88 7.83 -75.84
CA PRO A 449 -103.14 6.89 -76.69
C PRO A 449 -103.85 6.61 -78.02
N ASP A 450 -105.18 6.65 -78.05
CA ASP A 450 -105.97 6.50 -79.29
C ASP A 450 -105.78 7.67 -80.26
N TYR A 451 -105.56 8.88 -79.75
CA TYR A 451 -105.28 10.06 -80.56
C TYR A 451 -103.86 9.99 -81.13
N VAL A 452 -102.89 9.64 -80.29
CA VAL A 452 -101.49 9.45 -80.69
C VAL A 452 -101.37 8.37 -81.76
N ALA A 453 -101.95 7.18 -81.54
CA ALA A 453 -101.91 6.08 -82.51
C ALA A 453 -102.56 6.44 -83.87
N LYS A 454 -103.63 7.26 -83.87
CA LYS A 454 -104.24 7.78 -85.11
C LYS A 454 -103.33 8.79 -85.80
N ALA A 455 -102.73 9.71 -85.05
CA ALA A 455 -101.80 10.72 -85.57
C ALA A 455 -100.52 10.09 -86.12
N GLU A 456 -99.98 9.09 -85.43
CA GLU A 456 -98.83 8.28 -85.87
C GLU A 456 -99.15 7.53 -87.15
N LYS A 457 -100.27 6.78 -87.20
CA LYS A 457 -100.70 6.09 -88.44
C LYS A 457 -100.86 7.08 -89.59
N TYR A 458 -101.35 8.29 -89.33
CA TYR A 458 -101.48 9.33 -90.35
C TYR A 458 -100.12 9.89 -90.81
N LYS A 459 -99.22 10.22 -89.89
CA LYS A 459 -97.86 10.71 -90.18
C LYS A 459 -97.02 9.64 -90.87
N GLU A 460 -97.10 8.40 -90.42
CA GLU A 460 -96.43 7.25 -91.02
C GLU A 460 -96.98 6.96 -92.43
N LYS A 461 -98.31 7.08 -92.63
CA LYS A 461 -98.90 6.99 -93.97
C LYS A 461 -98.38 8.10 -94.89
N LYS A 462 -98.30 9.36 -94.42
CA LYS A 462 -97.69 10.47 -95.17
C LYS A 462 -96.22 10.25 -95.47
N ARG A 463 -95.44 9.70 -94.52
CA ARG A 463 -94.02 9.38 -94.71
C ARG A 463 -93.84 8.30 -95.79
N ARG A 464 -94.61 7.22 -95.72
CA ARG A 464 -94.61 6.15 -96.73
C ARG A 464 -95.03 6.66 -98.10
N GLU A 465 -96.04 7.51 -98.16
CA GLU A 465 -96.48 8.15 -99.40
C GLU A 465 -95.40 9.06 -99.98
N ARG A 466 -94.77 9.92 -99.15
CA ARG A 466 -93.64 10.75 -99.57
C ARG A 466 -92.46 9.90 -100.06
N ASN A 467 -92.06 8.87 -99.33
CA ASN A 467 -90.98 7.98 -99.73
C ASN A 467 -91.31 7.23 -101.03
N ARG A 468 -92.58 6.81 -101.20
CA ARG A 468 -93.03 6.18 -102.44
C ARG A 468 -92.99 7.16 -103.62
N ILE A 469 -93.39 8.41 -103.41
CA ILE A 469 -93.31 9.48 -104.42
C ILE A 469 -91.86 9.82 -104.75
N GLU A 470 -90.99 9.99 -103.75
CA GLU A 470 -89.56 10.26 -103.97
C GLU A 470 -88.88 9.09 -104.68
N ALA A 471 -89.14 7.84 -104.26
CA ALA A 471 -88.63 6.65 -104.94
C ALA A 471 -89.16 6.53 -106.37
N GLN A 472 -90.44 6.83 -106.60
CA GLN A 472 -91.03 6.86 -107.94
C GLN A 472 -90.40 7.95 -108.80
N LYS A 473 -90.16 9.15 -108.27
CA LYS A 473 -89.46 10.24 -108.95
C LYS A 473 -88.01 9.88 -109.28
N VAL A 474 -87.29 9.22 -108.38
CA VAL A 474 -85.91 8.75 -108.64
C VAL A 474 -85.93 7.69 -109.74
N ALA A 475 -86.86 6.72 -109.68
CA ALA A 475 -87.00 5.70 -110.71
C ALA A 475 -87.40 6.28 -112.09
N ASP A 476 -88.31 7.26 -112.10
CA ASP A 476 -88.72 7.98 -113.31
C ASP A 476 -87.56 8.82 -113.87
N ALA A 477 -86.80 9.53 -113.03
CA ALA A 477 -85.62 10.30 -113.44
C ALA A 477 -84.50 9.39 -113.98
N GLU A 478 -84.24 8.23 -113.36
CA GLU A 478 -83.31 7.24 -113.90
C GLU A 478 -83.79 6.67 -115.24
N ARG A 479 -85.10 6.44 -115.40
CA ARG A 479 -85.69 5.96 -116.65
C ARG A 479 -85.61 7.03 -117.74
N GLU A 480 -85.88 8.28 -117.41
CA GLU A 480 -85.71 9.43 -118.29
C GLU A 480 -84.24 9.65 -118.66
N GLU A 481 -83.31 9.51 -117.73
CA GLU A 481 -81.88 9.63 -118.00
C GLU A 481 -81.39 8.48 -118.91
N LYS A 482 -81.86 7.25 -118.68
CA LYS A 482 -81.61 6.11 -119.58
C LYS A 482 -82.19 6.35 -120.98
N ASN A 483 -83.42 6.85 -121.06
CA ASN A 483 -84.06 7.21 -122.33
C ASN A 483 -83.31 8.35 -123.02
N ARG A 484 -82.88 9.39 -122.30
CA ARG A 484 -82.11 10.52 -122.82
C ARG A 484 -80.75 10.06 -123.34
N LYS A 485 -80.00 9.28 -122.56
CA LYS A 485 -78.73 8.66 -122.99
C LYS A 485 -78.91 7.69 -124.16
N SER A 486 -80.08 7.07 -124.31
CA SER A 486 -80.42 6.23 -125.46
C SER A 486 -80.68 7.07 -126.71
N VAL A 487 -81.55 8.09 -126.62
CA VAL A 487 -81.84 9.03 -127.71
C VAL A 487 -80.58 9.79 -128.15
N GLU A 488 -79.76 10.25 -127.21
CA GLU A 488 -78.48 10.90 -127.50
C GLU A 488 -77.52 9.95 -128.22
N ARG A 489 -77.46 8.68 -127.83
CA ARG A 489 -76.72 7.65 -128.58
C ARG A 489 -77.29 7.41 -129.98
N SER A 490 -78.62 7.45 -130.14
CA SER A 490 -79.27 7.29 -131.45
C SER A 490 -79.07 8.50 -132.38
N MET A 491 -78.95 9.71 -131.82
CA MET A 491 -78.75 10.96 -132.56
C MET A 491 -77.27 11.23 -132.91
N GLN A 492 -76.33 10.48 -132.32
CA GLN A 492 -74.92 10.62 -132.70
C GLN A 492 -74.67 10.02 -134.09
N PRO A 493 -74.04 10.76 -135.01
CA PRO A 493 -73.73 10.26 -136.34
C PRO A 493 -72.82 9.02 -136.25
N PRO A 494 -73.04 7.99 -137.08
CA PRO A 494 -72.28 6.74 -137.01
C PRO A 494 -70.76 7.03 -137.08
N LYS A 495 -70.01 6.63 -136.05
CA LYS A 495 -68.55 6.78 -135.99
C LYS A 495 -67.90 6.06 -137.18
N LYS A 496 -67.35 6.84 -138.13
CA LYS A 496 -66.55 6.32 -139.25
C LYS A 496 -65.21 5.82 -138.72
N ARG A 497 -64.94 4.53 -138.84
CA ARG A 497 -63.67 3.90 -138.42
C ARG A 497 -62.59 4.20 -139.46
N THR A 498 -61.58 4.99 -139.10
CA THR A 498 -60.36 5.18 -139.89
C THR A 498 -59.28 4.23 -139.38
N GLY A 499 -58.91 3.22 -140.18
CA GLY A 499 -57.80 2.30 -139.85
C GLY A 499 -58.10 0.84 -140.18
N ARG A 500 -57.06 0.12 -140.63
CA ARG A 500 -57.14 -1.29 -141.04
C ARG A 500 -57.58 -2.17 -139.86
N MET A 501 -58.63 -2.95 -140.06
CA MET A 501 -59.19 -3.85 -139.06
C MET A 501 -58.17 -4.93 -138.69
N VAL A 502 -57.76 -4.96 -137.42
CA VAL A 502 -56.85 -5.98 -136.89
C VAL A 502 -57.63 -7.30 -136.80
N MET A 503 -57.31 -8.24 -137.69
CA MET A 503 -57.84 -9.60 -137.67
C MET A 503 -57.26 -10.34 -136.46
N HIS A 504 -58.12 -10.72 -135.51
CA HIS A 504 -57.74 -11.56 -134.38
C HIS A 504 -57.30 -12.94 -134.90
N ARG A 505 -56.11 -13.39 -134.51
CA ARG A 505 -55.63 -14.75 -134.80
C ARG A 505 -56.43 -15.76 -133.97
N SER A 506 -56.77 -16.91 -134.57
CA SER A 506 -57.54 -17.98 -133.93
C SER A 506 -56.82 -18.54 -132.69
N ARG A 507 -57.58 -18.74 -131.60
CA ARG A 507 -57.12 -19.39 -130.37
C ARG A 507 -57.18 -20.92 -130.49
N PRO A 508 -56.25 -21.70 -129.91
CA PRO A 508 -56.28 -23.16 -129.94
C PRO A 508 -57.49 -23.73 -129.17
N PRO A 509 -58.01 -24.91 -129.54
CA PRO A 509 -59.16 -25.53 -128.89
C PRO A 509 -58.83 -26.03 -127.48
N ARG A 510 -59.59 -25.59 -126.48
CA ARG A 510 -59.52 -26.07 -125.09
C ARG A 510 -60.33 -27.36 -124.93
N LYS A 511 -59.71 -28.38 -124.30
CA LYS A 511 -60.35 -29.63 -123.85
C LYS A 511 -61.43 -29.31 -122.80
N LYS A 512 -62.60 -29.96 -122.94
CA LYS A 512 -63.68 -29.96 -121.95
C LYS A 512 -63.25 -30.79 -120.74
N VAL A 513 -63.40 -30.22 -119.55
CA VAL A 513 -63.46 -30.97 -118.29
C VAL A 513 -64.85 -30.65 -117.75
N ASP A 514 -65.71 -31.65 -117.72
CA ASP A 514 -66.99 -31.59 -117.03
C ASP A 514 -66.67 -31.74 -115.53
N VAL A 515 -67.02 -30.74 -114.73
CA VAL A 515 -67.13 -30.88 -113.27
C VAL A 515 -68.51 -30.37 -112.90
N GLU A 516 -69.24 -31.26 -112.24
CA GLU A 516 -70.60 -31.15 -111.78
C GLU A 516 -70.79 -29.96 -110.84
N VAL A 517 -71.98 -29.39 -110.93
CA VAL A 517 -72.45 -28.24 -110.14
C VAL A 517 -72.98 -28.78 -108.82
N ASP A 518 -72.27 -28.51 -107.72
CA ASP A 518 -72.86 -28.61 -106.38
C ASP A 518 -73.66 -27.33 -106.12
N GLU A 519 -74.99 -27.50 -106.12
CA GLU A 519 -75.95 -26.54 -105.56
C GLU A 519 -75.79 -26.51 -104.04
N VAL A 520 -75.39 -25.37 -103.49
CA VAL A 520 -75.60 -25.08 -102.06
C VAL A 520 -76.64 -23.96 -101.98
N ASN A 521 -77.86 -24.37 -101.64
CA ASN A 521 -78.92 -23.48 -101.16
C ASN A 521 -78.54 -23.01 -99.75
N ASP A 522 -78.29 -21.70 -99.61
CA ASP A 522 -78.39 -20.98 -98.35
C ASP A 522 -79.86 -20.57 -98.17
N ASP A 523 -80.60 -21.33 -97.37
CA ASP A 523 -81.89 -20.90 -96.81
C ASP A 523 -81.85 -20.99 -95.28
N ASP A 524 -82.16 -19.84 -94.71
CA ASP A 524 -82.70 -19.57 -93.37
C ASP A 524 -81.84 -19.88 -92.12
N LYS A 525 -81.46 -18.91 -91.28
CA LYS A 525 -82.27 -17.95 -90.52
C LYS A 525 -83.07 -18.63 -89.39
N TYR A 526 -82.92 -18.03 -88.21
CA TYR A 526 -83.72 -18.13 -86.98
C TYR A 526 -83.26 -19.05 -85.83
N LEU A 527 -82.81 -18.36 -84.78
CA LEU A 527 -83.14 -18.54 -83.36
C LEU A 527 -83.10 -19.96 -82.77
N THR A 528 -82.12 -20.19 -81.90
CA THR A 528 -82.37 -20.29 -80.45
C THR A 528 -81.15 -19.84 -79.67
#